data_AF-A0A975EKT6-F1
#
_entry.id   AF-A0A975EKT6-F1
#
_cell.length_a   1.000
_cell.length_b   1.000
_cell.length_c   1.000
_cell.angle_alpha   90.00
_cell.angle_beta   90.00
_cell.angle_gamma   90.00
#
_symmetry.space_group_name_H-M   'P 1'
#
loop_
_entity.id
_entity.type
_entity.pdbx_description
1 polymer ?
#
loop_
_entity_poly.entity_id
_entity_poly.type
_entity_poly.pdbx_seq_one_letter_code
_entity_poly.pdbx_strand_id
1 'polypeptide(L)'
;MPHEVTDSTHATPPADLEIKDAQLIFNRVWKELEDDLGRGNLRFPKELILLGGAPGSGKGTNTDFIRKVRGITAQPIVVSQLLDSPEARKIKAGGGMVGDEEVLRLLLREMLKPEFRDSAVLDGFPRTNVQVECLKMFYDQMVLLRREFSETAQAHFFRQPVFHIMVLFVDEAESIARQLKRGQETLAHNAEIRHAGVGVLEEERATDFDEDLARNRYRTFKEKTYDALVSLKQIFHYHFINAQAPIEVVQQNIIRELEYQSSLELDPRTYDTLRHIPLADEIVVQARQELVNRLDSYQIEHRELFTSVVDFIQEKMMPVIKRYAVTGRATVNTEDALFHDPVALAILIDVYSERGFQAMVDIHRQEIPERVDLATGEISTRLKKVYRITIFFSGSKIRRG
;
A
#
# COMPACT_ATOMS: atom_id res chain seq x y z
N MET A 1 -55.80 45.40 1.49
CA MET A 1 -55.73 44.22 2.37
C MET A 1 -54.56 43.38 1.88
N PRO A 2 -53.39 43.45 2.52
CA PRO A 2 -52.19 42.77 2.05
C PRO A 2 -52.10 41.34 2.60
N HIS A 3 -51.45 40.49 1.80
CA HIS A 3 -51.16 39.08 2.05
C HIS A 3 -50.17 38.88 3.20
N GLU A 4 -50.48 37.99 4.14
CA GLU A 4 -49.53 37.41 5.08
C GLU A 4 -48.91 36.14 4.47
N VAL A 5 -47.60 36.19 4.27
CA VAL A 5 -46.75 35.04 3.95
C VAL A 5 -46.29 34.47 5.29
N THR A 6 -46.73 33.27 5.63
CA THR A 6 -46.22 32.52 6.79
C THR A 6 -44.89 31.88 6.43
N ASP A 7 -43.81 32.46 6.95
CA ASP A 7 -42.44 31.93 6.88
C ASP A 7 -42.31 30.76 7.88
N SER A 8 -42.16 29.54 7.37
CA SER A 8 -41.95 28.35 8.20
C SER A 8 -40.46 28.17 8.48
N THR A 9 -39.97 28.82 9.53
CA THR A 9 -38.62 28.61 10.05
C THR A 9 -38.49 27.20 10.63
N HIS A 10 -37.75 26.32 9.95
CA HIS A 10 -37.25 25.08 10.54
C HIS A 10 -36.26 25.42 11.66
N ALA A 11 -36.74 25.37 12.90
CA ALA A 11 -35.90 25.51 14.09
C ALA A 11 -35.08 24.23 14.31
N THR A 12 -33.76 24.35 14.28
CA THR A 12 -32.81 23.28 14.67
C THR A 12 -32.94 23.02 16.19
N PRO A 13 -32.98 21.76 16.65
CA PRO A 13 -33.07 21.48 18.08
C PRO A 13 -31.81 21.95 18.84
N PRO A 14 -31.93 22.30 20.14
CA PRO A 14 -30.81 22.74 20.97
C PRO A 14 -29.74 21.65 21.14
N ALA A 15 -28.50 22.08 21.34
CA ALA A 15 -27.26 21.27 21.36
C ALA A 15 -27.18 20.12 22.39
N ASP A 16 -28.20 19.95 23.24
CA ASP A 16 -28.27 18.90 24.27
C ASP A 16 -29.13 17.68 23.88
N LEU A 17 -29.71 17.66 22.67
CA LEU A 17 -30.51 16.55 22.13
C LEU A 17 -29.72 15.66 21.14
N GLU A 18 -28.39 15.66 21.23
CA GLU A 18 -27.57 14.85 20.35
C GLU A 18 -27.70 13.36 20.71
N ILE A 19 -28.19 12.56 19.76
CA ILE A 19 -28.25 11.10 19.91
C ILE A 19 -26.81 10.59 19.98
N LYS A 20 -26.41 10.05 21.13
CA LYS A 20 -25.09 9.43 21.33
C LYS A 20 -25.07 7.92 21.12
N ASP A 21 -26.21 7.36 20.68
CA ASP A 21 -26.34 5.95 20.38
C ASP A 21 -25.82 5.67 18.96
N ALA A 22 -24.66 5.04 18.88
CA ALA A 22 -24.01 4.71 17.61
C ALA A 22 -24.88 3.81 16.72
N GLN A 23 -25.63 2.87 17.31
CA GLN A 23 -26.47 1.95 16.55
C GLN A 23 -27.63 2.70 15.89
N LEU A 24 -28.26 3.62 16.63
CA LEU A 24 -29.35 4.43 16.09
C LEU A 24 -28.85 5.37 14.99
N ILE A 25 -27.70 6.02 15.20
CA ILE A 25 -27.05 6.88 14.21
C ILE A 25 -26.74 6.09 12.94
N PHE A 26 -26.01 4.98 13.08
CA PHE A 26 -25.57 4.19 11.93
C PHE A 26 -26.76 3.64 11.15
N ASN A 27 -27.74 3.05 11.82
CA ASN A 27 -28.92 2.48 11.16
C ASN A 27 -29.72 3.52 10.39
N ARG A 28 -29.85 4.74 10.93
CA ARG A 28 -30.54 5.84 10.24
C ARG A 28 -29.78 6.23 8.97
N VAL A 29 -28.49 6.53 9.08
CA VAL A 29 -27.67 6.94 7.93
C VAL A 29 -27.60 5.84 6.87
N TRP A 30 -27.43 4.59 7.29
CA TRP A 30 -27.38 3.44 6.39
C TRP A 30 -28.70 3.24 5.63
N LYS A 31 -29.83 3.33 6.34
CA LYS A 31 -31.16 3.24 5.73
C LYS A 31 -31.41 4.37 4.73
N GLU A 32 -31.04 5.61 5.06
CA GLU A 32 -31.12 6.75 4.14
C GLU A 32 -30.34 6.46 2.83
N LEU A 33 -29.14 5.90 2.92
CA LEU A 33 -28.34 5.53 1.74
C LEU A 33 -29.01 4.43 0.91
N GLU A 34 -29.58 3.41 1.56
CA GLU A 34 -30.30 2.32 0.90
C GLU A 34 -31.56 2.83 0.18
N ASP A 35 -32.33 3.70 0.83
CA ASP A 35 -33.56 4.28 0.29
C ASP A 35 -33.23 5.18 -0.93
N ASP A 36 -32.16 5.97 -0.87
CA ASP A 36 -31.78 6.90 -1.94
C ASP A 36 -31.12 6.24 -3.16
N LEU A 37 -30.21 5.29 -2.92
CA LEU A 37 -29.32 4.77 -3.96
C LEU A 37 -29.64 3.32 -4.33
N GLY A 38 -30.33 2.59 -3.46
CA GLY A 38 -30.53 1.16 -3.58
C GLY A 38 -29.30 0.36 -3.15
N ARG A 39 -29.56 -0.78 -2.50
CA ARG A 39 -28.55 -1.68 -1.92
C ARG A 39 -27.44 -2.12 -2.89
N GLY A 40 -27.78 -2.40 -4.15
CA GLY A 40 -26.82 -2.80 -5.20
C GLY A 40 -25.88 -1.68 -5.70
N ASN A 41 -26.12 -0.43 -5.30
CA ASN A 41 -25.29 0.72 -5.62
C ASN A 41 -24.45 1.22 -4.44
N LEU A 42 -24.57 0.59 -3.27
CA LEU A 42 -23.72 0.85 -2.10
C LEU A 42 -22.33 0.23 -2.28
N ARG A 43 -21.60 0.73 -3.28
CA ARG A 43 -20.31 0.22 -3.74
C ARG A 43 -19.19 1.05 -3.15
N PHE A 44 -18.79 0.68 -1.93
CA PHE A 44 -17.72 1.33 -1.21
C PHE A 44 -16.32 0.84 -1.65
N PRO A 45 -15.25 1.62 -1.40
CA PRO A 45 -13.85 1.21 -1.56
C PRO A 45 -13.58 -0.18 -0.98
N LYS A 46 -12.77 -0.99 -1.66
CA LYS A 46 -12.28 -2.24 -1.04
C LYS A 46 -11.31 -1.95 0.10
N GLU A 47 -10.53 -0.88 -0.01
CA GLU A 47 -9.47 -0.54 0.92
C GLU A 47 -9.71 0.84 1.52
N LEU A 48 -9.69 0.92 2.85
CA LEU A 48 -9.77 2.19 3.58
C LEU A 48 -8.56 2.36 4.47
N ILE A 49 -7.89 3.50 4.31
CA ILE A 49 -6.78 3.90 5.18
C ILE A 49 -7.25 5.08 6.03
N LEU A 50 -7.39 4.84 7.34
CA LEU A 50 -7.84 5.83 8.30
C LEU A 50 -6.63 6.43 9.03
N LEU A 51 -6.44 7.73 8.92
CA LEU A 51 -5.33 8.45 9.53
C LEU A 51 -5.75 9.12 10.85
N GLY A 52 -5.35 8.49 11.95
CA GLY A 52 -5.43 9.00 13.31
C GLY A 52 -4.13 9.64 13.77
N GLY A 53 -4.20 10.47 14.81
CA GLY A 53 -3.01 11.07 15.40
C GLY A 53 -3.28 12.36 16.15
N ALA A 54 -2.38 12.67 17.08
CA ALA A 54 -2.46 13.88 17.89
C ALA A 54 -2.36 15.15 17.02
N PRO A 55 -2.87 16.30 17.50
CA PRO A 55 -2.49 17.59 16.93
C PRO A 55 -0.97 17.70 16.83
N GLY A 56 -0.45 18.27 15.74
CA GLY A 56 1.00 18.40 15.54
C GLY A 56 1.74 17.12 15.14
N SER A 57 1.08 15.96 15.03
CA SER A 57 1.74 14.71 14.62
C SER A 57 2.14 14.62 13.15
N GLY A 58 1.80 15.62 12.34
CA GLY A 58 2.16 15.67 10.91
C GLY A 58 1.20 14.89 10.00
N LYS A 59 -0.06 14.68 10.41
CA LYS A 59 -1.09 14.02 9.57
C LYS A 59 -1.20 14.65 8.18
N GLY A 60 -1.55 15.93 8.10
CA GLY A 60 -1.74 16.62 6.81
C GLY A 60 -0.52 16.54 5.88
N THR A 61 0.69 16.48 6.44
CA THR A 61 1.93 16.29 5.69
C THR A 61 2.10 14.86 5.17
N ASN A 62 1.72 13.86 5.96
CA ASN A 62 1.91 12.45 5.65
C ASN A 62 0.71 11.82 4.92
N THR A 63 -0.49 12.41 4.95
CA THR A 63 -1.68 11.89 4.25
C THR A 63 -1.40 11.71 2.75
N ASP A 64 -0.84 12.74 2.11
CA ASP A 64 -0.48 12.70 0.69
C ASP A 64 0.69 11.76 0.40
N PHE A 65 1.60 11.60 1.36
CA PHE A 65 2.72 10.66 1.22
C PHE A 65 2.22 9.21 1.26
N ILE A 66 1.41 8.85 2.25
CA ILE A 66 0.78 7.52 2.39
C ILE A 66 -0.01 7.18 1.12
N ARG A 67 -0.81 8.12 0.64
CA ARG A 67 -1.56 8.01 -0.61
C ARG A 67 -0.66 7.63 -1.80
N LYS A 68 0.46 8.35 -1.98
CA LYS A 68 1.42 8.09 -3.07
C LYS A 68 2.12 6.73 -2.92
N VAL A 69 2.56 6.39 -1.71
CA VAL A 69 3.23 5.10 -1.43
C VAL A 69 2.30 3.93 -1.70
N ARG A 70 1.01 4.06 -1.39
CA ARG A 70 -0.02 3.03 -1.66
C ARG A 70 -0.55 3.04 -3.09
N GLY A 71 -0.06 3.93 -3.96
CA GLY A 71 -0.52 4.05 -5.35
C GLY A 71 -1.95 4.55 -5.50
N ILE A 72 -2.49 5.24 -4.49
CA ILE A 72 -3.87 5.75 -4.47
C ILE A 72 -3.92 7.08 -5.26
N THR A 73 -4.75 7.13 -6.29
CA THR A 73 -4.85 8.33 -7.16
C THR A 73 -5.87 9.35 -6.65
N ALA A 74 -6.95 8.90 -6.02
CA ALA A 74 -7.99 9.75 -5.45
C ALA A 74 -7.46 10.61 -4.30
N GLN A 75 -7.94 11.86 -4.18
CA GLN A 75 -7.51 12.77 -3.12
C GLN A 75 -8.02 12.30 -1.76
N PRO A 76 -7.31 12.56 -0.65
CA PRO A 76 -7.78 12.16 0.67
C PRO A 76 -9.11 12.82 1.04
N ILE A 77 -10.00 12.06 1.67
CA ILE A 77 -11.24 12.60 2.25
C ILE A 77 -10.87 13.19 3.61
N VAL A 78 -10.76 14.52 3.66
CA VAL A 78 -10.48 15.25 4.90
C VAL A 78 -11.81 15.63 5.55
N VAL A 79 -12.13 15.03 6.69
CA VAL A 79 -13.44 15.23 7.36
C VAL A 79 -13.73 16.70 7.63
N SER A 80 -12.71 17.49 7.99
CA SER A 80 -12.91 18.91 8.22
C SER A 80 -13.33 19.68 6.97
N GLN A 81 -13.01 19.23 5.76
CA GLN A 81 -13.43 19.87 4.50
C GLN A 81 -14.87 19.48 4.12
N LEU A 82 -15.36 18.31 4.56
CA LEU A 82 -16.77 17.94 4.38
C LEU A 82 -17.71 18.82 5.20
N LEU A 83 -17.22 19.33 6.33
CA LEU A 83 -17.99 20.10 7.32
C LEU A 83 -18.00 21.61 7.02
N ASP A 84 -18.27 22.00 5.78
CA ASP A 84 -18.09 23.39 5.33
C ASP A 84 -19.37 24.24 5.27
N SER A 85 -20.50 23.71 5.76
CA SER A 85 -21.73 24.49 5.90
C SER A 85 -21.56 25.68 6.86
N PRO A 86 -22.31 26.79 6.68
CA PRO A 86 -22.26 27.94 7.60
C PRO A 86 -22.48 27.57 9.07
N GLU A 87 -23.35 26.59 9.33
CA GLU A 87 -23.66 26.05 10.66
C GLU A 87 -22.47 25.23 11.20
N ALA A 88 -21.89 24.36 10.39
CA ALA A 88 -20.70 23.60 10.76
C ALA A 88 -19.50 24.53 11.02
N ARG A 89 -19.34 25.61 10.26
CA ARG A 89 -18.33 26.65 10.50
C ARG A 89 -18.56 27.37 11.82
N LYS A 90 -19.81 27.72 12.17
CA LYS A 90 -20.13 28.34 13.47
C LYS A 90 -19.83 27.40 14.65
N ILE A 91 -20.17 26.11 14.53
CA ILE A 91 -19.89 25.10 15.56
C ILE A 91 -18.37 24.93 15.74
N LYS A 92 -17.61 24.80 14.62
CA LYS A 92 -16.14 24.72 14.64
C LYS A 92 -15.48 25.95 15.26
N ALA A 93 -15.95 27.15 14.92
CA ALA A 93 -15.40 28.41 15.45
C ALA A 93 -15.60 28.54 16.97
N GLY A 94 -16.67 27.95 17.52
CA GLY A 94 -16.90 27.86 18.96
C GLY A 94 -16.18 26.71 19.66
N GLY A 95 -15.34 25.93 18.96
CA GLY A 95 -14.66 24.76 19.51
C GLY A 95 -15.55 23.52 19.70
N GLY A 96 -16.77 23.54 19.19
CA GLY A 96 -17.69 22.41 19.18
C GLY A 96 -17.35 21.40 18.08
N MET A 97 -17.84 20.17 18.24
CA MET A 97 -17.76 19.13 17.21
C MET A 97 -19.09 19.07 16.46
N VAL A 98 -19.05 18.99 15.13
CA VAL A 98 -20.25 18.66 14.35
C VAL A 98 -20.64 17.23 14.68
N GLY A 99 -21.94 16.98 14.79
CA GLY A 99 -22.43 15.73 15.35
C GLY A 99 -22.09 14.50 14.54
N ASP A 100 -21.95 13.37 15.25
CA ASP A 100 -21.45 12.11 14.69
C ASP A 100 -22.32 11.58 13.55
N GLU A 101 -23.63 11.81 13.59
CA GLU A 101 -24.57 11.45 12.51
C GLU A 101 -24.26 12.17 11.20
N GLU A 102 -24.06 13.49 11.26
CA GLU A 102 -23.81 14.29 10.06
C GLU A 102 -22.43 13.98 9.46
N VAL A 103 -21.41 13.80 10.32
CA VAL A 103 -20.07 13.37 9.90
C VAL A 103 -20.15 12.04 9.17
N LEU A 104 -20.85 11.05 9.74
CA LEU A 104 -21.00 9.73 9.13
C LEU A 104 -21.76 9.82 7.80
N ARG A 105 -22.87 10.57 7.75
CA ARG A 105 -23.68 10.76 6.53
C ARG A 105 -22.84 11.31 5.38
N LEU A 106 -22.13 12.40 5.63
CA LEU A 106 -21.30 13.04 4.60
C LEU A 106 -20.16 12.13 4.16
N LEU A 107 -19.51 11.46 5.11
CA LEU A 107 -18.39 10.57 4.85
C LEU A 107 -18.79 9.38 3.98
N LEU A 108 -19.88 8.67 4.33
CA LEU A 108 -20.34 7.52 3.56
C LEU A 108 -20.77 7.93 2.14
N ARG A 109 -21.45 9.07 1.98
CA ARG A 109 -21.81 9.59 0.65
C ARG A 109 -20.58 9.95 -0.19
N GLU A 110 -19.58 10.56 0.43
CA GLU A 110 -18.34 10.93 -0.24
C GLU A 110 -17.61 9.68 -0.77
N MET A 111 -17.52 8.62 0.04
CA MET A 111 -16.87 7.36 -0.34
C MET A 111 -17.57 6.58 -1.45
N LEU A 112 -18.82 6.92 -1.80
CA LEU A 112 -19.54 6.29 -2.91
C LEU A 112 -19.19 6.91 -4.27
N LYS A 113 -18.39 7.99 -4.31
CA LYS A 113 -17.95 8.57 -5.58
C LYS A 113 -17.06 7.59 -6.35
N PRO A 114 -17.12 7.58 -7.70
CA PRO A 114 -16.38 6.61 -8.52
C PRO A 114 -14.87 6.60 -8.32
N GLU A 115 -14.28 7.76 -7.96
CA GLU A 115 -12.85 7.90 -7.69
C GLU A 115 -12.37 7.08 -6.48
N PHE A 116 -13.25 6.81 -5.51
CA PHE A 116 -12.93 6.02 -4.31
C PHE A 116 -13.23 4.54 -4.46
N ARG A 117 -13.60 4.06 -5.66
CA ARG A 117 -14.04 2.66 -5.87
C ARG A 117 -13.03 1.61 -5.40
N ASP A 118 -11.74 1.87 -5.56
CA ASP A 118 -10.68 0.93 -5.18
C ASP A 118 -10.16 1.19 -3.77
N SER A 119 -9.89 2.44 -3.44
CA SER A 119 -9.22 2.79 -2.19
C SER A 119 -9.55 4.22 -1.79
N ALA A 120 -9.66 4.49 -0.49
CA ALA A 120 -9.75 5.85 0.02
C ALA A 120 -8.87 6.05 1.25
N VAL A 121 -8.29 7.25 1.37
CA VAL A 121 -7.60 7.70 2.57
C VAL A 121 -8.50 8.69 3.31
N LEU A 122 -8.79 8.41 4.58
CA LEU A 122 -9.64 9.23 5.43
C LEU A 122 -8.77 9.95 6.47
N ASP A 123 -8.79 11.28 6.48
CA ASP A 123 -8.09 12.08 7.51
C ASP A 123 -9.09 12.66 8.51
N GLY A 124 -8.94 12.23 9.76
CA GLY A 124 -9.72 12.76 10.87
C GLY A 124 -11.04 12.06 11.13
N PHE A 125 -11.18 10.79 10.75
CA PHE A 125 -12.21 9.86 11.21
C PHE A 125 -11.54 8.54 11.63
N PRO A 126 -11.96 7.88 12.72
CA PRO A 126 -12.90 8.33 13.75
C PRO A 126 -12.23 9.25 14.79
N ARG A 127 -13.02 10.12 15.44
CA ARG A 127 -12.61 11.03 16.53
C ARG A 127 -13.30 10.73 17.86
N THR A 128 -14.44 10.06 17.83
CA THR A 128 -15.26 9.73 19.01
C THR A 128 -15.49 8.22 19.08
N ASN A 129 -15.84 7.72 20.27
CA ASN A 129 -16.23 6.31 20.44
C ASN A 129 -17.46 5.94 19.59
N VAL A 130 -18.40 6.87 19.43
CA VAL A 130 -19.59 6.66 18.58
C VAL A 130 -19.18 6.41 17.13
N GLN A 131 -18.24 7.20 16.60
CA GLN A 131 -17.69 7.00 15.25
C GLN A 131 -16.93 5.68 15.11
N VAL A 132 -16.22 5.24 16.17
CA VAL A 132 -15.56 3.94 16.20
C VAL A 132 -16.58 2.80 16.08
N GLU A 133 -17.67 2.85 16.84
CA GLU A 133 -18.73 1.84 16.74
C GLU A 133 -19.43 1.90 15.36
N CYS A 134 -19.66 3.09 14.81
CA CYS A 134 -20.17 3.25 13.45
C CYS A 134 -19.23 2.65 12.39
N LEU A 135 -17.91 2.77 12.56
CA LEU A 135 -16.92 2.18 11.66
C LEU A 135 -16.97 0.64 11.69
N LYS A 136 -17.18 0.04 12.87
CA LYS A 136 -17.34 -1.42 13.00
C LYS A 136 -18.59 -1.90 12.29
N MET A 137 -19.72 -1.25 12.54
CA MET A 137 -20.99 -1.58 11.87
C MET A 137 -20.90 -1.37 10.35
N PHE A 138 -20.19 -0.33 9.91
CA PHE A 138 -19.93 -0.10 8.50
C PHE A 138 -19.17 -1.26 7.85
N TYR A 139 -18.08 -1.72 8.49
CA TYR A 139 -17.33 -2.88 8.03
C TYR A 139 -18.23 -4.12 7.95
N ASP A 140 -19.03 -4.39 8.97
CA ASP A 140 -19.95 -5.52 8.99
C ASP A 140 -20.97 -5.46 7.84
N GLN A 141 -21.53 -4.28 7.55
CA GLN A 141 -22.42 -4.09 6.40
C GLN A 141 -21.72 -4.33 5.07
N MET A 142 -20.47 -3.88 4.90
CA MET A 142 -19.69 -4.18 3.69
C MET A 142 -19.46 -5.69 3.51
N VAL A 143 -19.18 -6.41 4.60
CA VAL A 143 -19.05 -7.87 4.59
C VAL A 143 -20.39 -8.54 4.22
N LEU A 144 -21.51 -8.04 4.75
CA LEU A 144 -22.84 -8.54 4.41
C LEU A 144 -23.18 -8.32 2.92
N LEU A 145 -22.93 -7.12 2.39
CA LEU A 145 -23.11 -6.82 0.97
C LEU A 145 -22.27 -7.76 0.09
N ARG A 146 -20.99 -7.97 0.43
CA ARG A 146 -20.14 -8.94 -0.28
C ARG A 146 -20.76 -10.33 -0.29
N ARG A 147 -21.22 -10.83 0.87
CA ARG A 147 -21.83 -12.15 0.97
C ARG A 147 -23.09 -12.25 0.11
N GLU A 148 -23.95 -11.25 0.18
CA GLU A 148 -25.21 -11.16 -0.57
C GLU A 148 -24.99 -11.18 -2.09
N PHE A 149 -24.02 -10.39 -2.59
CA PHE A 149 -23.77 -10.28 -4.03
C PHE A 149 -22.75 -11.28 -4.58
N SER A 150 -22.17 -12.16 -3.75
CA SER A 150 -21.06 -13.05 -4.11
C SER A 150 -21.32 -13.98 -5.30
N GLU A 151 -22.58 -14.41 -5.50
CA GLU A 151 -22.99 -15.32 -6.59
C GLU A 151 -23.69 -14.59 -7.74
N THR A 152 -23.61 -13.25 -7.78
CA THR A 152 -24.25 -12.42 -8.80
C THR A 152 -23.23 -11.87 -9.79
N ALA A 153 -23.70 -11.36 -10.94
CA ALA A 153 -22.86 -10.63 -11.88
C ALA A 153 -22.21 -9.36 -11.27
N GLN A 154 -22.75 -8.88 -10.14
CA GLN A 154 -22.25 -7.71 -9.44
C GLN A 154 -21.17 -8.05 -8.40
N ALA A 155 -20.79 -9.31 -8.20
CA ALA A 155 -19.81 -9.75 -7.20
C ALA A 155 -18.50 -8.94 -7.23
N HIS A 156 -18.02 -8.58 -8.43
CA HIS A 156 -16.80 -7.79 -8.61
C HIS A 156 -16.86 -6.36 -8.04
N PHE A 157 -18.05 -5.82 -7.77
CA PHE A 157 -18.23 -4.52 -7.09
C PHE A 157 -18.16 -4.63 -5.57
N PHE A 158 -18.37 -5.83 -4.99
CA PHE A 158 -18.44 -6.05 -3.55
C PHE A 158 -17.29 -6.96 -3.11
N ARG A 159 -16.11 -6.37 -2.98
CA ARG A 159 -14.87 -7.07 -2.61
C ARG A 159 -14.71 -7.15 -1.10
N GLN A 160 -13.78 -7.99 -0.64
CA GLN A 160 -13.46 -8.09 0.79
C GLN A 160 -12.98 -6.72 1.29
N PRO A 161 -13.65 -6.10 2.28
CA PRO A 161 -13.20 -4.84 2.85
C PRO A 161 -11.91 -5.04 3.64
N VAL A 162 -10.97 -4.11 3.48
CA VAL A 162 -9.69 -4.06 4.21
C VAL A 162 -9.53 -2.67 4.80
N PHE A 163 -9.52 -2.57 6.12
CA PHE A 163 -9.36 -1.29 6.83
C PHE A 163 -7.99 -1.25 7.51
N HIS A 164 -7.24 -0.18 7.24
CA HIS A 164 -5.96 0.15 7.86
C HIS A 164 -6.15 1.33 8.80
N ILE A 165 -5.81 1.17 10.07
CA ILE A 165 -5.83 2.22 11.08
C ILE A 165 -4.40 2.69 11.29
N MET A 166 -4.05 3.84 10.74
CA MET A 166 -2.72 4.43 10.86
C MET A 166 -2.73 5.53 11.92
N VAL A 167 -1.98 5.34 13.00
CA VAL A 167 -1.90 6.31 14.10
C VAL A 167 -0.52 6.93 14.16
N LEU A 168 -0.43 8.23 13.83
CA LEU A 168 0.79 9.02 14.00
C LEU A 168 0.86 9.54 15.43
N PHE A 169 1.85 9.04 16.18
CA PHE A 169 2.05 9.36 17.57
C PHE A 169 3.20 10.36 17.78
N VAL A 170 2.92 11.40 18.54
CA VAL A 170 3.90 12.32 19.15
C VAL A 170 3.53 12.50 20.61
N ASP A 171 4.51 12.81 21.46
CA ASP A 171 4.21 13.12 22.86
C ASP A 171 3.60 14.53 23.02
N GLU A 172 3.16 14.84 24.25
CA GLU A 172 2.48 16.10 24.57
C GLU A 172 3.39 17.31 24.33
N ALA A 173 4.65 17.22 24.75
CA ALA A 173 5.59 18.33 24.67
C ALA A 173 5.90 18.67 23.21
N GLU A 174 6.17 17.65 22.40
CA GLU A 174 6.43 17.80 20.97
C GLU A 174 5.17 18.29 20.21
N SER A 175 3.99 17.76 20.56
CA SER A 175 2.71 18.23 20.00
C SER A 175 2.47 19.73 20.25
N ILE A 176 2.70 20.19 21.48
CA ILE A 176 2.55 21.60 21.84
C ILE A 176 3.59 22.44 21.10
N ALA A 177 4.87 22.04 21.14
CA ALA A 177 5.96 22.76 20.48
C ALA A 177 5.69 22.92 18.97
N ARG A 178 5.22 21.86 18.29
CA ARG A 178 4.89 21.92 16.86
C ARG A 178 3.68 22.80 16.55
N GLN A 179 2.67 22.85 17.42
CA GLN A 179 1.52 23.74 17.24
C GLN A 179 1.92 25.21 17.38
N LEU A 180 2.71 25.54 18.41
CA LEU A 180 3.22 26.91 18.61
C LEU A 180 4.16 27.34 17.48
N LYS A 181 5.05 26.45 17.06
CA LYS A 181 5.94 26.69 15.91
C LYS A 181 5.13 26.97 14.64
N ARG A 182 4.11 26.16 14.35
CA ARG A 182 3.21 26.38 13.21
C ARG A 182 2.53 27.74 13.29
N GLY A 183 2.07 28.16 14.46
CA GLY A 183 1.46 29.49 14.64
C GLY A 183 2.42 30.62 14.27
N GLN A 184 3.67 30.54 14.73
CA GLN A 184 4.72 31.50 14.37
C GLN A 184 4.98 31.55 12.86
N GLU A 185 5.06 30.38 12.21
CA GLU A 185 5.25 30.26 10.76
C GLU A 185 4.07 30.86 9.98
N THR A 186 2.82 30.55 10.37
CA THR A 186 1.60 31.10 9.75
C THR A 186 1.53 32.62 9.91
N LEU A 187 1.92 33.18 11.06
CA LEU A 187 1.99 34.64 11.22
C LEU A 187 3.01 35.30 10.29
N ALA A 188 4.21 34.70 10.18
CA ALA A 188 5.25 35.19 9.29
C ALA A 188 4.80 35.15 7.82
N HIS A 189 4.27 34.00 7.37
CA HIS A 189 3.72 33.82 6.02
C HIS A 189 2.59 34.81 5.74
N ASN A 190 1.61 34.94 6.64
CA ASN A 190 0.50 35.88 6.45
C ASN A 190 0.96 37.34 6.45
N ALA A 191 1.99 37.71 7.20
CA ALA A 191 2.58 39.04 7.15
C ALA A 191 3.24 39.31 5.78
N GLU A 192 3.98 38.35 5.23
CA GLU A 192 4.57 38.43 3.89
C GLU A 192 3.50 38.56 2.81
N ILE A 193 2.44 37.74 2.84
CA ILE A 193 1.33 37.81 1.88
C ILE A 193 0.60 39.16 1.96
N ARG A 194 0.35 39.67 3.18
CA ARG A 194 -0.26 40.99 3.37
C ARG A 194 0.61 42.12 2.81
N HIS A 195 1.93 42.01 2.92
CA HIS A 195 2.87 42.99 2.38
C HIS A 195 3.02 42.89 0.85
N ALA A 196 3.10 41.67 0.31
CA ALA A 196 3.26 41.43 -1.13
C ALA A 196 1.97 41.67 -1.94
N GLY A 197 0.80 41.56 -1.29
CA GLY A 197 -0.51 41.73 -1.93
C GLY A 197 -0.91 40.60 -2.88
N VAL A 198 -0.11 39.53 -2.96
CA VAL A 198 -0.33 38.37 -3.83
C VAL A 198 -0.11 37.09 -3.02
N GLY A 199 -1.09 36.18 -3.01
CA GLY A 199 -1.03 34.87 -2.37
C GLY A 199 -2.29 34.52 -1.58
N VAL A 200 -2.27 33.38 -0.88
CA VAL A 200 -3.39 32.89 -0.07
C VAL A 200 -2.98 32.94 1.39
N LEU A 201 -3.84 33.54 2.23
CA LEU A 201 -3.66 33.57 3.68
C LEU A 201 -3.90 32.19 4.25
N GLU A 202 -3.01 31.78 5.15
CA GLU A 202 -3.19 30.59 5.96
C GLU A 202 -4.14 30.86 7.14
N GLU A 203 -4.85 29.82 7.54
CA GLU A 203 -5.77 29.88 8.68
C GLU A 203 -4.99 30.03 10.00
N GLU A 204 -5.24 31.13 10.71
CA GLU A 204 -4.72 31.37 12.05
C GLU A 204 -5.59 30.65 13.09
N ARG A 205 -5.06 29.58 13.70
CA ARG A 205 -5.80 28.76 14.67
C ARG A 205 -5.49 29.19 16.09
N ALA A 206 -6.51 29.40 16.92
CA ALA A 206 -6.32 29.81 18.32
C ALA A 206 -5.38 28.88 19.11
N THR A 207 -5.40 27.57 18.86
CA THR A 207 -4.53 26.59 19.52
C THR A 207 -3.05 26.72 19.17
N ASP A 208 -2.71 27.50 18.15
CA ASP A 208 -1.35 27.63 17.66
C ASP A 208 -0.64 28.84 18.29
N PHE A 209 -1.38 29.63 19.09
CA PHE A 209 -0.90 30.85 19.74
C PHE A 209 -0.98 30.80 21.27
N ASP A 210 -1.60 29.77 21.82
CA ASP A 210 -1.84 29.61 23.25
C ASP A 210 -1.48 28.18 23.68
N GLU A 211 -0.54 28.08 24.62
CA GLU A 211 -0.02 26.80 25.10
C GLU A 211 -1.10 25.98 25.83
N ASP A 212 -1.96 26.62 26.62
CA ASP A 212 -3.01 25.95 27.37
C ASP A 212 -4.08 25.41 26.44
N LEU A 213 -4.44 26.14 25.38
CA LEU A 213 -5.33 25.65 24.33
C LEU A 213 -4.71 24.48 23.55
N ALA A 214 -3.41 24.57 23.20
CA ALA A 214 -2.68 23.49 22.54
C ALA A 214 -2.66 22.21 23.40
N ARG A 215 -2.41 22.37 24.70
CA ARG A 215 -2.40 21.30 25.71
C ARG A 215 -3.76 20.66 25.88
N ASN A 216 -4.82 21.47 26.02
CA ASN A 216 -6.20 20.98 26.12
C ASN A 216 -6.62 20.19 24.89
N ARG A 217 -6.19 20.60 23.69
CA ARG A 217 -6.43 19.88 22.44
C ARG A 217 -5.73 18.52 22.42
N TYR A 218 -4.48 18.44 22.89
CA TYR A 218 -3.76 17.17 23.01
C TYR A 218 -4.42 16.23 24.03
N ARG A 219 -4.80 16.75 25.22
CA ARG A 219 -5.52 15.97 26.24
C ARG A 219 -6.83 15.41 25.71
N THR A 220 -7.62 16.23 25.02
CA THR A 220 -8.87 15.80 24.39
C THR A 220 -8.65 14.63 23.43
N PHE A 221 -7.60 14.71 22.59
CA PHE A 221 -7.22 13.60 21.71
C PHE A 221 -6.86 12.33 22.50
N LYS A 222 -6.02 12.47 23.53
CA LYS A 222 -5.56 11.33 24.34
C LYS A 222 -6.71 10.65 25.10
N GLU A 223 -7.62 11.42 25.68
CA GLU A 223 -8.72 10.91 26.49
C GLU A 223 -9.90 10.38 25.66
N LYS A 224 -10.22 11.02 24.53
CA LYS A 224 -11.44 10.70 23.77
C LYS A 224 -11.19 9.92 22.49
N THR A 225 -10.03 10.07 21.87
CA THR A 225 -9.76 9.55 20.52
C THR A 225 -8.71 8.44 20.54
N TYR A 226 -7.67 8.56 21.36
CA TYR A 226 -6.55 7.60 21.35
C TYR A 226 -6.99 6.20 21.77
N ASP A 227 -7.66 6.06 22.91
CA ASP A 227 -8.16 4.75 23.39
C ASP A 227 -9.17 4.14 22.40
N ALA A 228 -9.98 4.99 21.77
CA ALA A 228 -10.93 4.60 20.74
C ALA A 228 -10.21 4.00 19.52
N LEU A 229 -9.16 4.66 19.04
CA LEU A 229 -8.33 4.17 17.92
C LEU A 229 -7.58 2.88 18.29
N VAL A 230 -7.04 2.78 19.51
CA VAL A 230 -6.35 1.58 20.00
C VAL A 230 -7.30 0.38 20.06
N SER A 231 -8.57 0.59 20.40
CA SER A 231 -9.58 -0.49 20.43
C SER A 231 -9.78 -1.17 19.06
N LEU A 232 -9.54 -0.44 17.96
CA LEU A 232 -9.68 -0.97 16.60
C LEU A 232 -8.60 -1.99 16.23
N LYS A 233 -7.49 -2.05 16.97
CA LYS A 233 -6.41 -3.02 16.76
C LYS A 233 -6.87 -4.47 16.81
N GLN A 234 -7.95 -4.75 17.54
CA GLN A 234 -8.49 -6.11 17.65
C GLN A 234 -9.26 -6.57 16.40
N ILE A 235 -9.62 -5.62 15.52
CA ILE A 235 -10.55 -5.84 14.41
C ILE A 235 -9.87 -5.55 13.06
N PHE A 236 -9.04 -4.51 12.99
CA PHE A 236 -8.47 -3.99 11.75
C PHE A 236 -6.94 -4.01 11.77
N HIS A 237 -6.33 -3.87 10.59
CA HIS A 237 -4.88 -3.73 10.47
C HIS A 237 -4.46 -2.42 11.13
N TYR A 238 -3.73 -2.49 12.24
CA TYR A 238 -3.39 -1.32 13.04
C TYR A 238 -1.90 -1.02 12.96
N HIS A 239 -1.59 0.19 12.55
CA HIS A 239 -0.24 0.69 12.30
C HIS A 239 0.08 1.82 13.27
N PHE A 240 1.07 1.60 14.13
CA PHE A 240 1.54 2.62 15.06
C PHE A 240 2.81 3.27 14.52
N ILE A 241 2.71 4.52 14.10
CA ILE A 241 3.82 5.27 13.52
C ILE A 241 4.38 6.24 14.55
N ASN A 242 5.63 6.05 14.95
CA ASN A 242 6.34 7.06 15.74
C ASN A 242 6.65 8.27 14.85
N ALA A 243 6.00 9.40 15.14
CA ALA A 243 6.08 10.64 14.40
C ALA A 243 6.90 11.74 15.11
N GLN A 244 7.66 11.40 16.15
CA GLN A 244 8.54 12.34 16.87
C GLN A 244 9.77 12.74 16.06
N ALA A 245 10.23 11.87 15.17
CA ALA A 245 11.42 12.08 14.36
C ALA A 245 11.19 13.11 13.22
N PRO A 246 12.26 13.58 12.54
CA PRO A 246 12.15 14.36 11.30
C PRO A 246 11.32 13.65 10.23
N ILE A 247 10.73 14.43 9.32
CA ILE A 247 9.78 13.95 8.31
C ILE A 247 10.32 12.76 7.50
N GLU A 248 11.59 12.78 7.11
CA GLU A 248 12.21 11.72 6.30
C GLU A 248 12.21 10.39 7.06
N VAL A 249 12.48 10.42 8.36
CA VAL A 249 12.47 9.23 9.23
C VAL A 249 11.04 8.73 9.45
N VAL A 250 10.08 9.65 9.64
CA VAL A 250 8.67 9.29 9.78
C VAL A 250 8.14 8.63 8.49
N GLN A 251 8.52 9.16 7.33
CA GLN A 251 8.17 8.59 6.03
C GLN A 251 8.78 7.20 5.81
N GLN A 252 10.02 6.98 6.24
CA GLN A 252 10.62 5.63 6.23
C GLN A 252 9.90 4.66 7.17
N ASN A 253 9.49 5.11 8.36
CA ASN A 253 8.70 4.30 9.27
C ASN A 253 7.34 3.92 8.65
N ILE A 254 6.69 4.87 7.95
CA ILE A 254 5.46 4.62 7.20
C ILE A 254 5.68 3.55 6.12
N ILE A 255 6.73 3.68 5.31
CA ILE A 255 7.04 2.69 4.26
C ILE A 255 7.22 1.30 4.86
N ARG A 256 8.09 1.16 5.87
CA ARG A 256 8.37 -0.13 6.51
C ARG A 256 7.10 -0.79 7.06
N GLU A 257 6.24 0.00 7.69
CA GLU A 257 5.00 -0.47 8.31
C GLU A 257 3.97 -0.92 7.26
N LEU A 258 3.94 -0.27 6.08
CA LEU A 258 3.08 -0.63 4.96
C LEU A 258 3.62 -1.82 4.13
N GLU A 259 4.94 -1.92 3.96
CA GLU A 259 5.59 -3.04 3.25
C GLU A 259 5.36 -4.38 3.95
N TYR A 260 5.38 -4.40 5.30
CA TYR A 260 5.14 -5.62 6.09
C TYR A 260 3.78 -6.30 5.83
N GLN A 261 2.78 -5.58 5.30
CA GLN A 261 1.42 -6.10 5.12
C GLN A 261 1.02 -6.34 3.66
N SER A 262 1.85 -5.99 2.68
CA SER A 262 1.52 -6.17 1.25
C SER A 262 1.26 -7.66 0.88
N SER A 263 1.71 -8.61 1.72
CA SER A 263 1.45 -10.04 1.57
C SER A 263 0.06 -10.51 2.05
N LEU A 264 -0.70 -9.68 2.78
CA LEU A 264 -1.95 -10.05 3.48
C LEU A 264 -3.23 -9.43 2.88
N GLU A 265 -3.13 -8.69 1.79
CA GLU A 265 -4.26 -7.93 1.20
C GLU A 265 -5.04 -8.71 0.14
N LEU A 266 -4.65 -9.95 -0.11
CA LEU A 266 -5.35 -10.84 -1.03
C LEU A 266 -6.59 -11.43 -0.35
N ASP A 267 -7.68 -11.56 -1.11
CA ASP A 267 -8.83 -12.34 -0.68
C ASP A 267 -8.36 -13.75 -0.23
N PRO A 268 -8.88 -14.33 0.87
CA PRO A 268 -8.38 -15.61 1.40
C PRO A 268 -8.32 -16.75 0.37
N ARG A 269 -9.27 -16.81 -0.58
CA ARG A 269 -9.25 -17.83 -1.65
C ARG A 269 -8.09 -17.59 -2.62
N THR A 270 -7.80 -16.32 -2.88
CA THR A 270 -6.68 -15.89 -3.73
C THR A 270 -5.35 -16.15 -3.01
N TYR A 271 -5.25 -15.82 -1.73
CA TYR A 271 -4.08 -16.11 -0.91
C TYR A 271 -3.79 -17.62 -0.82
N ASP A 272 -4.80 -18.44 -0.53
CA ASP A 272 -4.63 -19.90 -0.44
C ASP A 272 -4.14 -20.52 -1.76
N THR A 273 -4.48 -19.91 -2.89
CA THR A 273 -3.96 -20.32 -4.20
C THR A 273 -2.49 -19.93 -4.38
N LEU A 274 -2.12 -18.72 -3.95
CA LEU A 274 -0.79 -18.13 -4.20
C LEU A 274 0.27 -18.51 -3.17
N ARG A 275 -0.11 -18.86 -1.94
CA ARG A 275 0.83 -19.15 -0.82
C ARG A 275 1.83 -20.28 -1.08
N HIS A 276 1.61 -21.10 -2.10
CA HIS A 276 2.52 -22.17 -2.49
C HIS A 276 3.74 -21.69 -3.31
N ILE A 277 3.72 -20.42 -3.75
CA ILE A 277 4.83 -19.77 -4.42
C ILE A 277 5.53 -18.89 -3.37
N PRO A 278 6.81 -19.13 -3.04
CA PRO A 278 7.53 -18.34 -2.06
C PRO A 278 7.71 -16.90 -2.53
N LEU A 279 7.81 -15.97 -1.58
CA LEU A 279 8.12 -14.58 -1.90
C LEU A 279 9.53 -14.46 -2.45
N ALA A 280 9.76 -13.50 -3.36
CA ALA A 280 11.09 -13.26 -3.92
C ALA A 280 12.14 -13.00 -2.83
N ASP A 281 11.78 -12.25 -1.79
CA ASP A 281 12.68 -11.97 -0.67
C ASP A 281 12.98 -13.22 0.16
N GLU A 282 12.00 -14.11 0.36
CA GLU A 282 12.21 -15.39 1.04
C GLU A 282 13.19 -16.28 0.27
N ILE A 283 13.07 -16.31 -1.06
CA ILE A 283 14.01 -17.03 -1.94
C ILE A 283 15.44 -16.49 -1.74
N VAL A 284 15.60 -15.16 -1.65
CA VAL A 284 16.93 -14.52 -1.56
C VAL A 284 17.59 -14.72 -0.19
N VAL A 285 16.83 -14.68 0.91
CA VAL A 285 17.36 -14.73 2.28
C VAL A 285 18.22 -15.97 2.53
N GLN A 286 17.84 -17.12 1.99
CA GLN A 286 18.57 -18.39 2.19
C GLN A 286 19.38 -18.83 0.95
N ALA A 287 19.21 -18.18 -0.20
CA ALA A 287 19.83 -18.58 -1.46
C ALA A 287 21.34 -18.82 -1.36
N ARG A 288 22.07 -17.97 -0.61
CA ARG A 288 23.53 -18.12 -0.45
C ARG A 288 23.89 -19.39 0.31
N GLN A 289 23.21 -19.70 1.41
CA GLN A 289 23.49 -20.88 2.22
C GLN A 289 23.13 -22.16 1.45
N GLU A 290 22.02 -22.14 0.73
CA GLU A 290 21.60 -23.25 -0.13
C GLU A 290 22.58 -23.48 -1.29
N LEU A 291 23.09 -22.41 -1.92
CA LEU A 291 24.09 -22.51 -2.99
C LEU A 291 25.35 -23.24 -2.50
N VAL A 292 25.86 -22.87 -1.32
CA VAL A 292 27.04 -23.52 -0.72
C VAL A 292 26.74 -25.01 -0.47
N ASN A 293 25.60 -25.32 0.15
CA ASN A 293 25.21 -26.70 0.43
C ASN A 293 25.11 -27.53 -0.86
N ARG A 294 24.53 -26.98 -1.94
CA ARG A 294 24.43 -27.69 -3.23
C ARG A 294 25.80 -27.97 -3.83
N LEU A 295 26.72 -26.99 -3.82
CA LEU A 295 28.09 -27.17 -4.32
C LEU A 295 28.86 -28.24 -3.54
N ASP A 296 28.76 -28.23 -2.22
CA ASP A 296 29.38 -29.26 -1.37
C ASP A 296 28.77 -30.64 -1.63
N SER A 297 27.44 -30.73 -1.77
CA SER A 297 26.74 -31.96 -2.14
C SER A 297 27.18 -32.47 -3.52
N TYR A 298 27.33 -31.61 -4.53
CA TYR A 298 27.79 -32.03 -5.85
C TYR A 298 29.20 -32.65 -5.80
N GLN A 299 30.10 -32.10 -4.98
CA GLN A 299 31.45 -32.63 -4.83
C GLN A 299 31.47 -34.01 -4.17
N ILE A 300 30.48 -34.31 -3.31
CA ILE A 300 30.35 -35.59 -2.61
C ILE A 300 29.62 -36.62 -3.46
N GLU A 301 28.45 -36.25 -4.00
CA GLU A 301 27.49 -37.17 -4.64
C GLU A 301 27.72 -37.31 -6.15
N HIS A 302 28.22 -36.26 -6.80
CA HIS A 302 28.35 -36.17 -8.26
C HIS A 302 29.76 -35.77 -8.71
N ARG A 303 30.79 -36.22 -7.99
CA ARG A 303 32.19 -35.78 -8.16
C ARG A 303 32.70 -35.76 -9.59
N GLU A 304 32.48 -36.83 -10.35
CA GLU A 304 32.95 -36.95 -11.75
C GLU A 304 32.23 -35.95 -12.68
N LEU A 305 30.92 -35.82 -12.50
CA LEU A 305 30.10 -34.87 -13.27
C LEU A 305 30.47 -33.43 -12.94
N PHE A 306 30.63 -33.12 -11.65
CA PHE A 306 31.07 -31.80 -11.17
C PHE A 306 32.41 -31.42 -11.78
N THR A 307 33.38 -32.34 -11.74
CA THR A 307 34.71 -32.13 -12.36
C THR A 307 34.58 -31.87 -13.85
N SER A 308 33.78 -32.67 -14.57
CA SER A 308 33.57 -32.53 -16.01
C SER A 308 32.94 -31.18 -16.39
N VAL A 309 32.01 -30.67 -15.58
CA VAL A 309 31.40 -29.34 -15.79
C VAL A 309 32.41 -28.22 -15.54
N VAL A 310 33.22 -28.32 -14.48
CA VAL A 310 34.28 -27.35 -14.19
C VAL A 310 35.32 -27.33 -15.32
N ASP A 311 35.74 -28.50 -15.82
CA ASP A 311 36.68 -28.60 -16.93
C ASP A 311 36.09 -28.00 -18.22
N PHE A 312 34.82 -28.28 -18.52
CA PHE A 312 34.12 -27.66 -19.65
C PHE A 312 34.08 -26.13 -19.53
N ILE A 313 33.76 -25.59 -18.35
CA ILE A 313 33.77 -24.15 -18.06
C ILE A 313 35.17 -23.59 -18.33
N GLN A 314 36.20 -24.21 -17.76
CA GLN A 314 37.59 -23.75 -17.84
C GLN A 314 38.13 -23.76 -19.27
N GLU A 315 37.91 -24.86 -20.00
CA GLU A 315 38.53 -25.08 -21.32
C GLU A 315 37.73 -24.46 -22.47
N LYS A 316 36.40 -24.47 -22.40
CA LYS A 316 35.53 -24.04 -23.50
C LYS A 316 34.95 -22.65 -23.27
N MET A 317 34.45 -22.37 -22.07
CA MET A 317 33.69 -21.14 -21.82
C MET A 317 34.57 -19.95 -21.41
N MET A 318 35.52 -20.16 -20.49
CA MET A 318 36.37 -19.07 -19.99
C MET A 318 37.18 -18.35 -21.07
N PRO A 319 37.72 -19.01 -22.11
CA PRO A 319 38.38 -18.31 -23.21
C PRO A 319 37.44 -17.34 -23.96
N VAL A 320 36.17 -17.71 -24.12
CA VAL A 320 35.15 -16.84 -24.73
C VAL A 320 34.81 -15.70 -23.77
N ILE A 321 34.48 -15.99 -22.51
CA ILE A 321 34.10 -15.00 -21.50
C ILE A 321 35.17 -13.92 -21.34
N LYS A 322 36.45 -14.31 -21.28
CA LYS A 322 37.59 -13.37 -21.19
C LYS A 322 37.66 -12.39 -22.36
N ARG A 323 37.27 -12.81 -23.57
CA ARG A 323 37.22 -11.91 -24.75
C ARG A 323 36.10 -10.89 -24.66
N TYR A 324 35.03 -11.19 -23.94
CA TYR A 324 33.88 -10.29 -23.71
C TYR A 324 34.00 -9.51 -22.39
N ALA A 325 35.20 -9.43 -21.81
CA ALA A 325 35.40 -8.74 -20.53
C ALA A 325 35.06 -7.25 -20.55
N VAL A 326 35.05 -6.63 -21.73
CA VAL A 326 34.63 -5.25 -21.94
C VAL A 326 33.11 -5.11 -21.88
N THR A 327 32.39 -5.97 -22.60
CA THR A 327 30.93 -5.87 -22.73
C THR A 327 30.19 -6.43 -21.51
N GLY A 328 30.84 -7.27 -20.71
CA GLY A 328 30.22 -7.88 -19.53
C GLY A 328 29.15 -8.93 -19.87
N ARG A 329 29.15 -9.44 -21.11
CA ARG A 329 28.19 -10.42 -21.58
C ARG A 329 28.82 -11.33 -22.62
N ALA A 330 28.72 -12.64 -22.41
CA ALA A 330 29.15 -13.66 -23.36
C ALA A 330 28.03 -14.68 -23.60
N THR A 331 27.88 -15.14 -24.83
CA THR A 331 26.96 -16.23 -25.18
C THR A 331 27.73 -17.35 -25.85
N VAL A 332 27.57 -18.57 -25.34
CA VAL A 332 28.19 -19.80 -25.85
C VAL A 332 27.08 -20.77 -26.23
N ASN A 333 27.12 -21.30 -27.45
CA ASN A 333 26.21 -22.38 -27.86
C ASN A 333 27.01 -23.70 -27.86
N THR A 334 26.43 -24.76 -27.31
CA THR A 334 27.06 -26.08 -27.26
C THR A 334 26.05 -27.19 -27.53
N GLU A 335 26.53 -28.28 -28.11
CA GLU A 335 25.80 -29.54 -28.33
C GLU A 335 26.40 -30.67 -27.48
N ASP A 336 27.26 -30.32 -26.51
CA ASP A 336 27.99 -31.27 -25.68
C ASP A 336 27.04 -32.16 -24.90
N ALA A 337 27.26 -33.48 -24.99
CA ALA A 337 26.42 -34.48 -24.35
C ALA A 337 26.45 -34.39 -22.82
N LEU A 338 27.46 -33.72 -22.23
CA LEU A 338 27.54 -33.43 -20.81
C LEU A 338 26.24 -32.79 -20.28
N PHE A 339 25.63 -31.88 -21.05
CA PHE A 339 24.43 -31.16 -20.65
C PHE A 339 23.12 -31.90 -20.98
N HIS A 340 23.20 -33.13 -21.50
CA HIS A 340 22.04 -34.01 -21.53
C HIS A 340 21.58 -34.39 -20.12
N ASP A 341 22.52 -34.39 -19.15
CA ASP A 341 22.20 -34.53 -17.73
C ASP A 341 21.72 -33.19 -17.16
N PRO A 342 20.49 -33.10 -16.63
CA PRO A 342 19.99 -31.87 -16.01
C PRO A 342 20.78 -31.43 -14.78
N VAL A 343 21.45 -32.35 -14.07
CA VAL A 343 22.30 -32.02 -12.91
C VAL A 343 23.53 -31.25 -13.37
N ALA A 344 24.08 -31.55 -14.55
CA ALA A 344 25.21 -30.82 -15.12
C ALA A 344 24.88 -29.34 -15.38
N LEU A 345 23.65 -29.06 -15.80
CA LEU A 345 23.16 -27.69 -15.99
C LEU A 345 23.03 -26.94 -14.67
N ALA A 346 22.51 -27.60 -13.63
CA ALA A 346 22.41 -27.02 -12.29
C ALA A 346 23.80 -26.70 -11.72
N ILE A 347 24.74 -27.65 -11.82
CA ILE A 347 26.14 -27.44 -11.43
C ILE A 347 26.73 -26.24 -12.15
N LEU A 348 26.53 -26.12 -13.47
CA LEU A 348 27.06 -25.01 -14.26
C LEU A 348 26.54 -23.66 -13.76
N ILE A 349 25.23 -23.56 -13.50
CA ILE A 349 24.61 -22.32 -13.00
C ILE A 349 25.14 -21.97 -11.60
N ASP A 350 25.25 -22.96 -10.71
CA ASP A 350 25.71 -22.75 -9.34
C ASP A 350 27.20 -22.38 -9.28
N VAL A 351 28.05 -23.01 -10.09
CA VAL A 351 29.49 -22.66 -10.20
C VAL A 351 29.67 -21.22 -10.68
N TYR A 352 28.91 -20.79 -11.70
CA TYR A 352 28.97 -19.40 -12.14
C TYR A 352 28.45 -18.43 -11.09
N SER A 353 27.36 -18.78 -10.40
CA SER A 353 26.77 -17.95 -9.35
C SER A 353 27.74 -17.75 -8.17
N GLU A 354 28.44 -18.82 -7.75
CA GLU A 354 29.47 -18.75 -6.69
C GLU A 354 30.66 -17.88 -7.12
N ARG A 355 31.06 -17.96 -8.39
CA ARG A 355 32.15 -17.15 -8.95
C ARG A 355 31.75 -15.70 -9.28
N GLY A 356 30.54 -15.29 -8.93
CA GLY A 356 30.05 -13.91 -9.10
C GLY A 356 29.57 -13.57 -10.52
N PHE A 357 29.29 -14.58 -11.33
CA PHE A 357 28.65 -14.43 -12.64
C PHE A 357 27.15 -14.70 -12.52
N GLN A 358 26.36 -14.16 -13.46
CA GLN A 358 24.98 -14.56 -13.65
C GLN A 358 24.89 -15.45 -14.89
N ALA A 359 24.37 -16.66 -14.72
CA ALA A 359 24.23 -17.63 -15.81
C ALA A 359 22.76 -17.86 -16.17
N MET A 360 22.47 -17.89 -17.47
CA MET A 360 21.18 -18.26 -18.03
C MET A 360 21.41 -19.33 -19.09
N VAL A 361 20.60 -20.39 -19.06
CA VAL A 361 20.68 -21.48 -20.05
C VAL A 361 19.35 -21.68 -20.74
N ASP A 362 19.36 -21.59 -22.07
CA ASP A 362 18.23 -21.90 -22.94
C ASP A 362 18.48 -23.19 -23.72
N ILE A 363 17.50 -24.09 -23.78
CA ILE A 363 17.59 -25.34 -24.56
C ILE A 363 16.79 -25.18 -25.84
N HIS A 364 17.48 -25.06 -26.96
CA HIS A 364 16.86 -25.05 -28.29
C HIS A 364 16.78 -26.46 -28.85
N ARG A 365 15.58 -26.89 -29.23
CA ARG A 365 15.32 -28.17 -29.90
C ARG A 365 14.97 -27.90 -31.35
N GLN A 366 15.74 -28.44 -32.27
CA GLN A 366 15.54 -28.30 -33.72
C GLN A 366 15.37 -29.67 -34.34
N GLU A 367 14.29 -29.87 -35.09
CA GLU A 367 14.13 -31.05 -35.94
C GLU A 367 14.97 -30.87 -37.20
N ILE A 368 15.92 -31.78 -37.42
CA ILE A 368 16.74 -31.81 -38.62
C ILE A 368 16.28 -32.97 -39.49
N PRO A 369 15.82 -32.72 -40.72
CA PRO A 369 15.53 -33.77 -41.68
C PRO A 369 16.77 -34.63 -41.94
N GLU A 370 16.64 -35.95 -41.79
CA GLU A 370 17.72 -36.90 -42.09
C GLU A 370 17.45 -37.70 -43.34
N ARG A 371 16.20 -38.08 -43.57
CA ARG A 371 15.80 -38.91 -44.71
C ARG A 371 14.36 -38.61 -45.10
N VAL A 372 14.08 -38.76 -46.39
CA VAL A 372 12.75 -38.69 -46.97
C VAL A 372 12.41 -40.06 -47.54
N ASP A 373 11.28 -40.63 -47.16
CA ASP A 373 10.70 -41.79 -47.83
C ASP A 373 10.08 -41.32 -49.15
N LEU A 374 10.63 -41.79 -50.27
CA LEU A 374 10.19 -41.36 -51.60
C LEU A 374 8.87 -42.01 -52.05
N ALA A 375 8.41 -43.06 -51.38
CA ALA A 375 7.14 -43.72 -51.67
C ALA A 375 6.00 -43.10 -50.86
N THR A 376 6.23 -42.74 -49.60
CA THR A 376 5.20 -42.16 -48.71
C THR A 376 5.27 -40.64 -48.60
N GLY A 377 6.41 -40.03 -48.97
CA GLY A 377 6.69 -38.61 -48.75
C GLY A 377 7.07 -38.27 -47.30
N GLU A 378 7.19 -39.27 -46.42
CA GLU A 378 7.47 -39.08 -45.00
C GLU A 378 8.91 -38.59 -44.77
N ILE A 379 9.09 -37.52 -43.98
CA ILE A 379 10.40 -37.00 -43.61
C ILE A 379 10.75 -37.50 -42.21
N SER A 380 11.73 -38.38 -42.10
CA SER A 380 12.30 -38.76 -40.81
C SER A 380 13.28 -37.69 -40.36
N THR A 381 13.03 -37.11 -39.20
CA THR A 381 13.88 -36.08 -38.59
C THR A 381 14.61 -36.61 -37.36
N ARG A 382 15.81 -36.09 -37.08
CA ARG A 382 16.42 -36.22 -35.76
C ARG A 382 16.25 -34.93 -34.95
N LEU A 383 16.17 -35.08 -33.64
CA LEU A 383 16.14 -33.95 -32.72
C LEU A 383 17.57 -33.49 -32.42
N LYS A 384 17.90 -32.25 -32.79
CA LYS A 384 19.13 -31.56 -32.40
C LYS A 384 18.87 -30.70 -31.16
N LYS A 385 19.54 -31.00 -30.06
CA LYS A 385 19.53 -30.17 -28.83
C LYS A 385 20.74 -29.25 -28.83
N VAL A 386 20.50 -27.94 -28.72
CA VAL A 386 21.55 -26.92 -28.61
C VAL A 386 21.32 -26.15 -27.31
N TYR A 387 22.33 -26.11 -26.45
CA TYR A 387 22.34 -25.37 -25.20
C TYR A 387 22.96 -24.00 -25.46
N ARG A 388 22.15 -22.96 -25.32
CA ARG A 388 22.60 -21.57 -25.38
C ARG A 388 22.81 -21.06 -23.97
N ILE A 389 24.07 -20.85 -23.61
CA ILE A 389 24.47 -20.40 -22.28
C ILE A 389 24.90 -18.94 -22.37
N THR A 390 24.17 -18.06 -21.68
CA THR A 390 24.48 -16.64 -21.60
C THR A 390 24.99 -16.30 -20.20
N ILE A 391 26.18 -15.70 -20.15
CA ILE A 391 26.85 -15.30 -18.92
C ILE A 391 26.92 -13.77 -18.87
N PHE A 392 26.46 -13.18 -17.77
CA PHE A 392 26.54 -11.75 -17.49
C PHE A 392 27.48 -11.50 -16.30
N PHE A 393 28.25 -10.40 -16.39
CA PHE A 393 29.18 -9.97 -15.37
C PHE A 393 29.56 -8.49 -15.57
N SER A 394 30.19 -7.89 -14.57
CA SER A 394 30.61 -6.48 -14.63
C SER A 394 31.68 -6.28 -15.71
N GLY A 395 31.32 -5.57 -16.78
CA GLY A 395 32.24 -5.22 -17.86
C GLY A 395 33.22 -4.11 -17.48
N SER A 396 34.39 -4.09 -18.12
CA SER A 396 35.39 -3.03 -17.90
C SER A 396 35.01 -1.73 -18.60
N LYS A 397 34.98 -0.62 -17.86
CA LYS A 397 34.77 0.72 -18.41
C LYS A 397 36.03 1.18 -19.16
N ILE A 398 36.01 1.12 -20.50
CA ILE A 398 37.15 1.52 -21.35
C ILE A 398 37.45 3.02 -21.25
N ARG A 399 36.43 3.88 -21.13
CA ARG A 399 36.61 5.32 -20.97
C ARG A 399 36.21 5.71 -19.55
N ARG A 400 37.20 6.12 -18.74
CA ARG A 400 36.96 6.97 -17.57
C ARG A 400 36.72 8.38 -18.10
N GLY A 401 35.45 8.73 -18.26
CA GLY A 401 34.97 10.09 -18.50
C GLY A 401 34.03 10.45 -17.37
#